data_AF-A0A3D9T0L4-F1
#
_entry.id   AF-A0A3D9T0L4-F1
#
_cell.length_a   1.000
_cell.length_b   1.000
_cell.length_c   1.000
_cell.angle_alpha   90.00
_cell.angle_beta   90.00
_cell.angle_gamma   90.00
#
_symmetry.space_group_name_H-M   'P 1'
#
loop_
_entity.id
_entity.type
_entity.pdbx_description
1 polymer ?
#
loop_
_entity_poly.entity_id
_entity_poly.type
_entity_poly.pdbx_seq_one_letter_code
_entity_poly.pdbx_strand_id
1 'polypeptide(L)'
;MSDYLAELKDSGRRLAAAFTPPDMWSQPAASLAERWSYATRGEWTGDGALRKAGQVYCLAVALPAAGLCRLIDWVTERPARLLATVVLLVLLHRLPPLSWLI
;
A
#
# COMPACT_ATOMS: atom_id res chain seq x y z
N MET A 1 4.30 -6.67 40.72
CA MET A 1 5.58 -6.83 39.99
C MET A 1 5.46 -7.86 38.87
N SER A 2 4.92 -9.06 39.12
CA SER A 2 4.70 -10.11 38.10
C SER A 2 3.82 -9.67 36.92
N ASP A 3 2.69 -9.02 37.19
CA ASP A 3 1.73 -8.62 36.13
C ASP A 3 2.29 -7.53 35.19
N TYR A 4 3.11 -6.63 35.73
CA TYR A 4 3.76 -5.56 34.96
C TYR A 4 4.78 -6.11 33.95
N LEU A 5 5.51 -7.15 34.33
CA LEU A 5 6.46 -7.82 33.44
C LEU A 5 5.74 -8.61 32.33
N ALA A 6 4.56 -9.17 32.62
CA ALA A 6 3.73 -9.83 31.63
C ALA A 6 3.18 -8.83 30.59
N GLU A 7 2.72 -7.66 31.05
CA GLU A 7 2.19 -6.58 30.20
C GLU A 7 3.27 -5.98 29.27
N LEU A 8 4.49 -5.77 29.78
CA LEU A 8 5.62 -5.30 28.97
C LEU A 8 6.02 -6.33 27.90
N LYS A 9 6.02 -7.63 28.25
CA LYS A 9 6.36 -8.70 27.31
C LYS A 9 5.32 -8.82 26.19
N ASP A 10 4.03 -8.66 26.50
CA ASP A 10 2.97 -8.70 25.48
C ASP A 10 2.98 -7.45 24.60
N SER A 11 3.22 -6.27 25.19
CA SER A 11 3.40 -5.02 24.45
C SER A 11 4.60 -5.09 23.49
N GLY A 12 5.72 -5.64 23.96
CA GLY A 12 6.91 -5.88 23.15
C GLY A 12 6.64 -6.86 22.00
N ARG A 13 5.87 -7.93 22.25
CA ARG A 13 5.46 -8.89 21.20
C ARG A 13 4.54 -8.26 20.16
N ARG A 14 3.60 -7.41 20.57
CA ARG A 14 2.71 -6.66 19.65
C ARG A 14 3.48 -5.68 18.77
N LEU A 15 4.45 -4.97 19.35
CA LEU A 15 5.34 -4.09 18.58
C LEU A 15 6.19 -4.89 17.60
N ALA A 16 6.82 -5.98 18.04
CA ALA A 16 7.60 -6.85 17.15
C ALA A 16 6.75 -7.40 15.99
N ALA A 17 5.50 -7.77 16.25
CA ALA A 17 4.57 -8.21 15.22
C ALA A 17 4.23 -7.09 14.21
N ALA A 18 4.10 -5.83 14.67
CA ALA A 18 3.85 -4.69 13.79
C ALA A 18 5.03 -4.36 12.86
N PHE A 19 6.26 -4.73 13.23
CA PHE A 19 7.46 -4.55 12.42
C PHE A 19 7.91 -5.81 11.67
N THR A 20 7.21 -6.93 11.83
CA THR A 20 7.50 -8.15 11.08
C THR A 20 6.78 -8.07 9.74
N PRO A 21 7.50 -8.13 8.60
CA PRO A 21 6.85 -8.09 7.30
C PRO A 21 5.89 -9.28 7.16
N PRO A 22 4.69 -9.08 6.60
CA PRO A 22 3.75 -10.18 6.37
C PRO A 22 4.35 -11.17 5.36
N ASP A 23 3.91 -12.42 5.45
CA ASP A 23 4.32 -13.43 4.47
C ASP A 23 3.73 -13.12 3.10
N MET A 24 4.60 -12.71 2.17
CA MET A 24 4.22 -12.31 0.81
C MET A 24 3.96 -13.51 -0.12
N TRP A 25 4.33 -14.73 0.29
CA TRP A 25 4.26 -15.91 -0.57
C TRP A 25 2.98 -16.71 -0.34
N SER A 26 2.53 -16.81 0.91
CA SER A 26 1.32 -17.57 1.25
C SER A 26 0.05 -16.71 1.32
N GLN A 27 0.19 -15.40 1.57
CA GLN A 27 -0.95 -14.52 1.75
C GLN A 27 -1.12 -13.58 0.56
N PRO A 28 -2.32 -13.50 -0.02
CA PRO A 28 -2.59 -12.51 -1.05
C PRO A 28 -2.47 -11.09 -0.45
N ALA A 29 -1.88 -10.17 -1.21
CA ALA A 29 -1.83 -8.78 -0.82
C ALA A 29 -3.25 -8.21 -0.69
N ALA A 30 -3.50 -7.43 0.37
CA ALA A 30 -4.78 -6.76 0.58
C ALA A 30 -5.16 -5.88 -0.62
N SER A 31 -6.39 -6.03 -1.08
CA SER A 31 -6.99 -5.24 -2.14
C SER A 31 -7.09 -3.75 -1.75
N LEU A 32 -7.23 -2.88 -2.76
CA LEU A 32 -7.40 -1.44 -2.51
C LEU A 32 -8.67 -1.16 -1.69
N ALA A 33 -9.74 -1.92 -1.92
CA ALA A 33 -10.99 -1.80 -1.17
C ALA A 33 -10.81 -2.18 0.30
N GLU A 34 -10.09 -3.26 0.60
CA GLU A 34 -9.79 -3.67 1.98
C GLU A 34 -8.93 -2.63 2.70
N ARG A 35 -7.94 -2.03 2.02
CA ARG A 35 -7.12 -0.95 2.60
C ARG A 35 -7.96 0.27 2.97
N TRP A 36 -8.88 0.69 2.10
CA TRP A 36 -9.78 1.80 2.40
C TRP A 36 -10.78 1.45 3.52
N SER A 37 -11.31 0.23 3.50
CA SER A 37 -12.18 -0.28 4.57
C SER A 37 -11.46 -0.25 5.92
N TYR A 38 -10.21 -0.69 5.98
CA TYR A 38 -9.39 -0.64 7.18
C TYR A 38 -9.13 0.80 7.64
N ALA A 39 -8.80 1.72 6.74
CA ALA A 39 -8.57 3.12 7.09
C ALA A 39 -9.83 3.82 7.64
N THR A 40 -11.02 3.42 7.17
CA THR A 40 -12.29 4.05 7.54
C THR A 40 -12.99 3.38 8.73
N ARG A 41 -12.91 2.06 8.85
CA ARG A 41 -13.68 1.25 9.81
C ARG A 41 -12.83 0.30 10.65
N GLY A 42 -11.52 0.24 10.41
CA GLY A 42 -10.63 -0.68 11.13
C GLY A 42 -10.45 -0.29 12.60
N GLU A 43 -10.13 -1.29 13.41
CA GLU A 43 -9.98 -1.16 14.87
C GLU A 43 -8.69 -0.45 15.31
N TRP A 44 -7.95 0.18 14.40
CA TRP A 44 -6.63 0.78 14.66
C TRP A 44 -6.69 2.13 15.41
N THR A 45 -7.86 2.79 15.43
CA THR A 45 -8.08 4.05 16.17
C THR A 45 -9.55 4.20 16.51
N GLY A 46 -9.90 5.04 17.48
CA GLY A 46 -11.26 5.57 17.70
C GLY A 46 -11.66 6.65 16.68
N ASP A 47 -12.91 7.12 16.74
CA ASP A 47 -13.41 8.22 15.91
C ASP A 47 -12.71 9.54 16.24
N GLY A 48 -12.54 10.40 15.23
CA GLY A 48 -12.00 11.75 15.42
C GLY A 48 -10.85 12.11 14.47
N ALA A 49 -10.02 13.06 14.90
CA ALA A 49 -8.96 13.65 14.08
C ALA A 49 -7.92 12.61 13.63
N LEU A 50 -7.57 11.65 14.49
CA LEU A 50 -6.61 10.60 14.16
C LEU A 50 -7.13 9.69 13.04
N ARG A 51 -8.42 9.36 13.04
CA ARG A 51 -9.06 8.59 11.96
C ARG A 51 -9.03 9.34 10.64
N LYS A 52 -9.34 10.65 10.66
CA LYS A 52 -9.23 11.49 9.45
C LYS A 52 -7.78 11.53 8.92
N ALA A 53 -6.78 11.64 9.80
CA ALA A 53 -5.39 11.59 9.41
C ALA A 53 -5.03 10.26 8.71
N GLY A 54 -5.49 9.12 9.24
CA GLY A 54 -5.30 7.82 8.60
C GLY A 54 -6.03 7.68 7.26
N GLN A 55 -7.23 8.25 7.13
CA GLN A 55 -7.95 8.29 5.85
C GLN A 55 -7.20 9.14 4.81
N VAL A 56 -6.68 10.31 5.20
CA VAL A 56 -5.87 11.17 4.33
C VAL A 56 -4.60 10.46 3.91
N TYR A 57 -3.89 9.82 4.85
CA TYR A 57 -2.71 9.01 4.54
C TYR A 57 -3.06 7.87 3.57
N CYS A 58 -4.18 7.18 3.80
CA CYS A 58 -4.64 6.10 2.94
C CYS A 58 -4.88 6.58 1.51
N LEU A 59 -5.60 7.71 1.35
CA LEU A 59 -5.91 8.28 0.04
C LEU A 59 -4.71 8.90 -0.67
N ALA A 60 -3.87 9.63 0.04
CA ALA A 60 -2.77 10.38 -0.55
C ALA A 60 -1.52 9.53 -0.80
N VAL A 61 -1.32 8.48 -0.01
CA VAL A 61 -0.08 7.69 -0.03
C VAL A 61 -0.35 6.22 -0.27
N ALA A 62 -1.11 5.57 0.61
CA ALA A 62 -1.19 4.10 0.62
C ALA A 62 -1.88 3.54 -0.63
N LEU A 63 -3.02 4.11 -1.04
CA LEU A 63 -3.77 3.68 -2.22
C LEU A 63 -3.03 3.99 -3.53
N PRO A 64 -2.48 5.20 -3.76
CA PRO A 64 -1.68 5.48 -4.96
C PRO A 64 -0.46 4.58 -5.06
N ALA A 65 0.32 4.43 -3.98
CA ALA A 65 1.52 3.59 -3.99
C ALA A 65 1.17 2.13 -4.30
N ALA A 66 0.15 1.58 -3.63
CA ALA A 66 -0.31 0.22 -3.87
C ALA A 66 -0.83 0.01 -5.30
N GLY A 67 -1.59 0.98 -5.82
CA GLY A 67 -2.09 0.98 -7.19
C GLY A 67 -0.95 0.96 -8.20
N LEU A 68 0.07 1.79 -8.01
CA LEU A 68 1.26 1.82 -8.87
C LEU A 68 2.04 0.52 -8.83
N CYS A 69 2.33 -0.03 -7.65
CA CYS A 69 3.02 -1.31 -7.54
C CYS A 69 2.24 -2.44 -8.25
N ARG A 70 0.92 -2.46 -8.10
CA ARG A 70 0.06 -3.46 -8.74
C ARG A 70 -0.07 -3.25 -10.25
N LEU A 71 0.01 -2.01 -10.72
CA LEU A 71 0.09 -1.71 -12.15
C LEU A 71 1.42 -2.19 -12.73
N ILE A 72 2.54 -1.92 -12.05
CA ILE A 72 3.86 -2.40 -12.44
C ILE A 72 3.84 -3.92 -12.54
N ASP A 73 3.36 -4.59 -11.49
CA ASP A 73 3.27 -6.05 -11.44
C ASP A 73 2.42 -6.60 -12.61
N TRP A 74 1.27 -5.98 -12.87
CA TRP A 74 0.42 -6.32 -14.01
C TRP A 74 1.15 -6.12 -15.36
N VAL A 75 1.91 -5.04 -15.53
CA VAL A 75 2.68 -4.82 -16.77
C VAL A 75 3.79 -5.88 -16.91
N THR A 76 4.52 -6.17 -15.83
CA THR A 76 5.69 -7.07 -15.86
C THR A 76 5.34 -8.55 -15.91
N GLU A 77 4.15 -8.94 -15.47
CA GLU A 77 3.71 -10.34 -15.42
C GLU A 77 3.62 -10.99 -16.83
N ARG A 78 3.43 -10.21 -17.92
CA ARG A 78 3.49 -10.75 -19.30
C ARG A 78 4.41 -9.93 -20.20
N PRO A 79 5.39 -10.54 -20.90
CA PRO A 79 6.30 -9.82 -21.81
C PRO A 79 5.57 -9.00 -22.89
N ALA A 80 4.43 -9.50 -23.39
CA ALA A 80 3.63 -8.78 -24.36
C ALA A 80 3.04 -7.47 -23.81
N ARG A 81 2.58 -7.46 -22.55
CA ARG A 81 2.08 -6.23 -21.90
C ARG A 81 3.23 -5.25 -21.70
N LEU A 82 4.37 -5.73 -21.22
CA LEU A 82 5.56 -4.90 -21.03
C LEU A 82 6.00 -4.24 -22.35
N LEU A 83 6.10 -5.02 -23.44
CA LEU A 83 6.48 -4.50 -24.75
C LEU A 83 5.48 -3.44 -25.25
N ALA A 84 4.18 -3.71 -25.14
CA ALA A 84 3.13 -2.77 -25.52
C ALA A 84 3.22 -1.47 -24.71
N THR A 85 3.45 -1.55 -23.39
CA THR A 85 3.63 -0.39 -22.52
C THR A 85 4.86 0.43 -22.92
N VAL A 86 6.00 -0.22 -23.21
CA VAL A 86 7.22 0.48 -23.66
C VAL A 86 6.96 1.21 -24.98
N VAL A 87 6.34 0.55 -25.96
CA VAL A 87 5.99 1.18 -27.25
C VAL A 87 5.07 2.37 -27.04
N LEU A 88 4.05 2.23 -26.20
CA LEU A 88 3.13 3.31 -25.88
C LEU A 88 3.86 4.52 -25.27
N LEU A 89 4.74 4.30 -24.29
CA LEU A 89 5.53 5.37 -23.66
C LEU A 89 6.43 6.08 -24.68
N VAL A 90 7.07 5.32 -25.58
CA VAL A 90 7.89 5.89 -26.67
C VAL A 90 7.04 6.76 -27.59
N LEU A 91 5.84 6.31 -27.97
CA LEU A 91 4.92 7.09 -28.82
C LEU A 91 4.44 8.36 -28.13
N LEU A 92 4.06 8.28 -26.85
CA LEU A 92 3.61 9.43 -26.06
C LEU A 92 4.72 10.47 -25.90
N HIS A 93 5.97 10.04 -25.72
CA HIS A 93 7.12 10.95 -25.65
C HIS A 93 7.34 11.72 -26.95
N ARG A 94 6.91 11.17 -28.10
CA ARG A 94 7.03 11.85 -29.41
C ARG A 94 5.88 12.83 -29.69
N LEU A 95 4.83 12.86 -28.87
CA LEU A 95 3.67 13.73 -29.07
C LEU A 95 3.75 14.97 -28.15
N PRO A 96 3.69 16.20 -28.72
CA PRO A 96 4.06 17.43 -28.02
C PRO A 96 3.25 17.85 -26.77
N PRO A 97 1.99 17.43 -26.49
CA PRO A 97 1.39 17.77 -25.20
C PRO A 97 1.93 16.91 -24.04
N LEU A 98 2.59 15.77 -24.30
CA LEU A 98 3.14 14.86 -23.26
C LEU A 98 4.65 14.96 -23.08
N SER A 99 5.39 15.50 -24.07
CA SER A 99 6.83 15.80 -23.93
C SER A 99 7.15 16.91 -22.92
N TRP A 100 6.14 17.55 -22.32
CA TRP A 100 6.31 18.60 -21.31
C TRP A 100 6.15 18.08 -19.86
N LEU A 101 5.70 16.84 -19.68
CA LEU A 101 5.39 16.23 -18.37
C LEU A 101 6.32 15.08 -17.96
N ILE A 102 7.15 14.59 -18.89
CA ILE A 102 8.12 13.49 -18.72
C ILE A 102 9.50 14.05 -19.06
#